data_AF-A0A957SCF9-F1
#
_entry.id   AF-A0A957SCF9-F1
#
_cell.length_a   1.000
_cell.length_b   1.000
_cell.length_c   1.000
_cell.angle_alpha   90.00
_cell.angle_beta   90.00
_cell.angle_gamma   90.00
#
_symmetry.space_group_name_H-M   'P 1'
#
loop_
_entity.id
_entity.type
_entity.pdbx_description
1 polymer ?
#
loop_
_entity_poly.entity_id
_entity_poly.type
_entity_poly.pdbx_seq_one_letter_code
_entity_poly.pdbx_strand_id
1 'polypeptide(L)'
;MVLMLDPQTLTHRERASLFTEKMSAAKIPELMVQNFQHYYKQLVAGETGYIRSQDAGPVTSIPDADQLASYCAAGKAVLNNTVI
;
A
#
# COMPACT_ATOMS: atom_id res chain seq x y z
N MET A 1 -9.00 13.38 -31.18
CA MET A 1 -7.57 13.41 -31.53
C MET A 1 -6.80 13.69 -30.25
N VAL A 2 -6.41 12.63 -29.52
CA VAL A 2 -5.59 12.79 -28.31
C VAL A 2 -4.18 13.07 -28.82
N LEU A 3 -3.69 14.29 -28.62
CA LEU A 3 -2.29 14.62 -28.83
C LEU A 3 -1.47 13.59 -28.03
N MET A 4 -0.70 12.78 -28.74
CA MET A 4 0.26 11.84 -28.18
C MET A 4 1.41 12.68 -27.58
N LEU A 5 1.15 13.32 -26.44
CA LEU A 5 2.17 13.94 -25.63
C LEU A 5 3.11 12.83 -25.17
N ASP A 6 4.40 12.96 -25.47
CA ASP A 6 5.40 12.05 -24.93
C ASP A 6 5.34 12.14 -23.39
N PRO A 7 4.95 11.06 -22.68
CA PRO A 7 4.78 11.07 -21.23
C PRO A 7 6.07 11.45 -20.47
N GLN A 8 7.23 11.31 -21.12
CA GLN A 8 8.54 11.68 -20.57
C GLN A 8 8.74 13.20 -20.51
N THR A 9 8.04 13.98 -21.34
CA THR A 9 8.16 15.45 -21.40
C THR A 9 7.31 16.19 -20.36
N LEU A 10 6.36 15.49 -19.74
CA LEU A 10 5.46 16.06 -18.75
C LEU A 10 6.16 16.29 -17.40
N THR A 11 5.71 17.28 -16.65
CA THR A 11 6.05 17.41 -15.24
C THR A 11 5.43 16.25 -14.44
N HIS A 12 5.99 15.98 -13.25
CA HIS A 12 5.41 14.97 -12.35
C HIS A 12 3.96 15.31 -11.95
N ARG A 13 3.61 16.60 -11.83
CA ARG A 13 2.25 17.04 -11.52
C ARG A 13 1.27 16.71 -12.65
N GLU A 14 1.65 16.98 -13.90
CA GLU A 14 0.83 16.69 -15.07
C GLU A 14 0.62 15.18 -15.24
N ARG A 15 1.69 14.38 -15.07
CA ARG A 15 1.56 12.91 -15.06
C ARG A 15 0.61 12.42 -13.97
N ALA A 16 0.69 12.97 -12.76
CA ALA A 16 -0.21 12.60 -11.66
C ALA A 16 -1.69 12.89 -12.00
N SER A 17 -1.98 14.00 -12.68
CA SER A 17 -3.35 14.32 -13.13
C SER A 17 -3.86 13.29 -14.13
N LEU A 18 -3.05 12.94 -15.14
CA LEU A 18 -3.42 11.95 -16.16
C LEU A 18 -3.70 10.56 -15.54
N PHE A 19 -2.90 10.14 -14.55
CA PHE A 19 -3.17 8.89 -13.85
C PHE A 19 -4.46 8.95 -13.03
N THR A 20 -4.69 10.05 -12.31
CA THR A 20 -5.91 10.24 -11.53
C THR A 20 -7.14 10.23 -12.43
N GLU A 21 -7.11 10.95 -13.56
CA GLU A 21 -8.18 10.95 -14.57
C GLU A 21 -8.44 9.56 -15.14
N LYS A 22 -7.37 8.81 -15.48
CA LYS A 22 -7.48 7.42 -15.95
C LYS A 22 -8.12 6.52 -14.90
N MET A 23 -7.77 6.68 -13.63
CA MET A 23 -8.34 5.90 -12.52
C MET A 23 -9.81 6.25 -12.27
N SER A 24 -10.17 7.54 -12.30
CA SER A 24 -11.56 7.99 -12.17
C SER A 24 -12.41 7.49 -13.34
N ALA A 25 -11.90 7.53 -14.57
CA ALA A 25 -12.60 7.01 -15.75
C ALA A 25 -12.83 5.49 -15.65
N ALA A 26 -11.89 4.77 -15.04
CA ALA A 26 -12.02 3.34 -14.74
C ALA A 26 -12.88 3.03 -13.50
N LYS A 27 -13.49 4.03 -12.87
CA LYS A 27 -14.33 3.90 -11.66
C LYS A 27 -13.60 3.23 -10.50
N ILE A 28 -12.29 3.44 -10.40
CA ILE A 28 -11.50 2.99 -9.25
C ILE A 28 -12.03 3.70 -7.99
N PRO A 29 -12.16 3.00 -6.85
CA PRO A 29 -12.60 3.63 -5.62
C PRO A 29 -11.72 4.81 -5.23
N GLU A 30 -12.34 5.89 -4.75
CA GLU A 30 -11.66 7.12 -4.38
C GLU A 30 -10.50 6.89 -3.39
N LEU A 31 -10.69 5.98 -2.41
CA LEU A 31 -9.64 5.60 -1.47
C LEU A 31 -8.38 5.04 -2.16
N MET A 32 -8.54 4.27 -3.23
CA MET A 32 -7.40 3.75 -3.99
C MET A 32 -6.71 4.85 -4.79
N VAL A 33 -7.46 5.83 -5.31
CA VAL A 33 -6.90 7.01 -5.98
C VAL A 33 -6.06 7.82 -4.99
N GLN A 34 -6.56 8.03 -3.77
CA GLN A 34 -5.83 8.72 -2.71
C GLN A 34 -4.56 7.97 -2.29
N ASN A 35 -4.64 6.64 -2.15
CA ASN A 35 -3.45 5.81 -1.86
C ASN A 35 -2.41 5.92 -2.99
N PHE A 36 -2.85 5.85 -4.25
CA PHE A 36 -1.96 6.04 -5.39
C PHE A 36 -1.28 7.42 -5.34
N GLN A 37 -2.02 8.50 -5.11
CA GLN A 37 -1.46 9.85 -5.02
C GLN A 37 -0.44 9.96 -3.89
N HIS A 38 -0.70 9.33 -2.74
CA HIS A 38 0.23 9.30 -1.61
C HIS A 38 1.56 8.65 -2.01
N TYR A 39 1.53 7.45 -2.57
CA TYR A 39 2.75 6.73 -2.96
C TYR A 39 3.44 7.33 -4.20
N TYR A 40 2.68 7.93 -5.12
CA TYR A 40 3.25 8.63 -6.26
C TYR A 40 4.09 9.84 -5.83
N LYS A 41 3.66 10.58 -4.79
CA LYS A 41 4.46 11.67 -4.22
C LYS A 41 5.80 11.17 -3.67
N GLN A 42 5.80 10.02 -2.99
CA GLN A 42 7.04 9.40 -2.50
C GLN A 42 7.95 8.99 -3.66
N LEU A 43 7.41 8.35 -4.69
CA LEU A 43 8.17 7.97 -5.89
C LEU A 43 8.81 9.17 -6.57
N VAL A 44 8.07 10.27 -6.73
CA VAL A 44 8.59 11.52 -7.31
C VAL A 44 9.68 12.15 -6.45
N ALA A 45 9.60 11.98 -5.13
CA ALA A 45 10.64 12.42 -4.20
C ALA A 45 11.90 11.53 -4.23
N GLY A 46 11.90 10.43 -4.99
CA GLY A 46 13.03 9.51 -5.13
C GLY A 46 12.99 8.32 -4.17
N GLU A 47 11.88 8.11 -3.46
CA GLU A 47 11.72 6.93 -2.62
C GLU A 47 11.73 5.66 -3.48
N THR A 48 12.52 4.68 -3.07
CA THR A 48 12.79 3.45 -3.84
C THR A 48 12.07 2.22 -3.30
N GLY A 49 11.56 2.29 -2.07
CA GLY A 49 11.00 1.13 -1.36
C GLY A 49 12.04 0.12 -0.87
N TYR A 50 13.34 0.42 -1.02
CA TYR A 50 14.38 -0.44 -0.46
C TYR A 50 14.50 -0.28 1.05
N ILE A 51 14.52 -1.41 1.76
CA ILE A 51 14.86 -1.49 3.18
C ILE A 51 16.29 -2.03 3.25
N ARG A 52 17.22 -1.24 3.78
CA ARG A 52 18.62 -1.68 3.89
C ARG A 52 18.77 -2.58 5.10
N SER A 53 19.70 -3.54 5.05
CA SER A 53 19.94 -4.47 6.16
C SER A 53 20.34 -3.76 7.47
N GLN A 54 20.98 -2.59 7.37
CA GLN A 54 21.28 -1.73 8.53
C GLN A 54 20.03 -1.10 9.18
N ASP A 55 18.93 -0.95 8.42
CA ASP A 55 17.70 -0.32 8.87
C ASP A 55 16.67 -1.36 9.36
N ALA A 56 16.82 -2.63 8.97
CA ALA A 56 15.99 -3.75 9.41
C ALA A 56 16.85 -4.95 9.82
N GLY A 57 17.19 -4.99 11.11
CA GLY A 57 17.93 -6.10 11.73
C GLY A 57 17.09 -7.37 11.94
N PRO A 58 17.73 -8.49 12.31
CA PRO A 58 17.04 -9.75 12.55
C PRO A 58 16.13 -9.67 13.78
N VAL A 59 14.96 -10.30 13.69
CA VAL A 59 14.11 -10.57 14.86
C VAL A 59 14.70 -11.75 15.61
N THR A 60 15.16 -11.53 16.85
CA THR A 60 15.91 -12.54 17.63
C THR A 60 15.03 -13.53 18.39
N SER A 61 13.76 -13.21 18.59
CA SER A 61 12.82 -14.06 19.31
C SER A 61 11.38 -13.72 18.93
N ILE A 62 10.55 -14.75 18.84
CA ILE A 62 9.09 -14.63 18.72
C ILE A 62 8.44 -15.50 19.82
N PRO A 63 7.23 -15.17 20.27
CA PRO A 63 6.48 -16.02 21.21
C PRO A 63 6.21 -17.40 20.60
N ASP A 64 6.21 -18.42 21.46
CA ASP A 64 5.80 -19.77 21.08
C ASP A 64 4.27 -19.84 20.98
N ALA A 65 3.77 -20.38 19.87
CA ALA A 65 2.34 -20.53 19.64
C ALA A 65 1.69 -21.46 20.69
N ASP A 66 2.42 -22.44 21.22
CA ASP A 66 1.90 -23.35 22.25
C ASP A 66 1.57 -22.61 23.56
N GLN A 67 2.22 -21.49 23.82
CA GLN A 67 1.90 -20.62 24.97
C GLN A 67 0.55 -19.92 24.81
N LEU A 68 -0.05 -19.91 23.61
CA LEU A 68 -1.37 -19.34 23.38
C LEU A 68 -2.51 -20.26 23.84
N ALA A 69 -2.21 -21.49 24.28
CA ALA A 69 -3.22 -22.47 24.71
C ALA A 69 -4.16 -21.93 25.80
N SER A 70 -3.67 -21.06 26.69
CA SER A 70 -4.48 -20.40 27.72
C SER A 70 -5.60 -19.51 27.16
N TYR A 71 -5.48 -19.05 25.92
CA TYR A 71 -6.48 -18.20 25.26
C TYR A 71 -7.52 -18.99 24.46
N CYS A 72 -7.47 -20.32 24.44
CA CYS A 72 -8.35 -21.17 23.62
C CYS A 72 -9.84 -20.87 23.87
N ALA A 73 -10.26 -20.77 25.14
CA ALA A 73 -11.66 -20.48 25.48
C ALA A 73 -12.08 -19.07 25.00
N ALA A 74 -11.22 -18.07 25.18
CA ALA A 74 -11.48 -16.71 24.72
C ALA A 74 -11.57 -16.63 23.19
N GLY A 75 -10.66 -17.30 22.48
CA GLY A 75 -10.67 -17.38 21.02
C GLY A 75 -11.94 -18.03 20.47
N LYS A 76 -12.39 -19.13 21.09
CA LYS A 76 -13.67 -19.78 20.72
C LYS A 76 -14.87 -18.86 20.94
N ALA A 77 -14.89 -18.09 22.03
CA ALA A 77 -16.00 -17.19 22.34
C ALA A 77 -16.18 -16.07 21.30
N VAL A 78 -15.10 -15.63 20.64
CA VAL A 78 -15.13 -14.56 19.63
C VAL A 78 -15.05 -15.08 18.19
N LEU A 79 -15.06 -16.40 17.97
CA LEU A 79 -14.85 -16.99 16.65
C LEU A 79 -15.85 -16.47 15.61
N ASN A 80 -17.11 -16.24 16.01
CA ASN A 80 -18.17 -15.71 15.15
C ASN A 80 -17.93 -14.27 14.66
N ASN A 81 -16.95 -13.55 15.20
CA ASN A 81 -16.54 -12.22 14.73
C ASN A 81 -15.47 -12.30 13.63
N THR A 82 -14.98 -13.50 13.30
CA THR A 82 -13.98 -13.68 12.25
C THR A 82 -14.64 -13.47 10.89
N VAL A 83 -14.12 -12.54 10.11
CA VAL A 83 -14.50 -12.36 8.71
C VAL A 83 -13.64 -13.33 7.88
N ILE A 84 -14.29 -14.26 7.19
CA ILE A 84 -13.67 -15.19 6.23
C ILE A 84 -13.89 -14.66 4.82
#